data_AF-A0A9D9NL04-F1
#
_entry.id   AF-A0A9D9NL04-F1
#
_cell.length_a   1.000
_cell.length_b   1.000
_cell.length_c   1.000
_cell.angle_alpha   90.00
_cell.angle_beta   90.00
_cell.angle_gamma   90.00
#
_symmetry.space_group_name_H-M   'P 1'
#
loop_
_entity.id
_entity.type
_entity.pdbx_description
1 polymer ?
#
loop_
_entity_poly.entity_id
_entity_poly.type
_entity_poly.pdbx_seq_one_letter_code
_entity_poly.pdbx_strand_id
1 'polypeptide(L)' 'MLEQLVILNFPFPIYVDYNGSFAKENSVIPEDRYFHSFLLDKEGHPVFVGDPLASDRMMELFKEALESLD' A
#
# COMPACT_ATOMS: atom_id res chain seq x y z
N MET A 1 9.17 -18.05 6.21
CA MET A 1 8.42 -16.93 5.59
C MET A 1 7.03 -16.78 6.21
N LEU A 2 6.10 -17.73 6.04
CA LEU A 2 4.77 -17.66 6.68
C LEU A 2 4.82 -17.73 8.21
N GLU A 3 5.67 -18.59 8.77
CA GLU A 3 5.86 -18.70 10.23
C GLU A 3 6.35 -17.40 10.88
N GLN A 4 7.11 -16.59 10.14
CA GLN A 4 7.57 -15.28 10.63
C GLN A 4 6.42 -14.27 10.74
N LEU A 5 5.43 -14.35 9.86
CA LEU A 5 4.24 -13.48 9.93
C LEU A 5 3.41 -13.77 11.19
N VAL A 6 3.36 -15.03 11.62
CA VAL A 6 2.66 -15.44 12.86
C VAL A 6 3.38 -14.91 14.10
N ILE A 7 4.72 -14.89 14.10
CA ILE A 7 5.53 -14.43 15.24
C ILE A 7 5.45 -12.90 15.40
N LEU A 8 5.40 -12.17 14.29
CA LEU A 8 5.46 -10.70 14.30
C LEU A 8 4.17 -10.04 14.82
N ASN A 9 3.07 -10.80 14.93
CA ASN A 9 1.81 -10.37 15.54
C ASN A 9 1.37 -8.96 15.10
N PHE A 10 1.29 -8.75 13.79
CA PHE A 10 0.92 -7.46 13.22
C PHE A 10 -0.51 -7.05 13.64
N PRO A 11 -0.74 -5.77 13.96
CA PRO A 11 -2.05 -5.28 14.38
C PRO A 11 -3.04 -5.13 13.20
N PHE A 12 -2.68 -5.59 12.01
CA PHE A 12 -3.45 -5.49 10.77
C PHE A 12 -3.43 -6.81 10.00
N PRO A 13 -4.45 -7.09 9.17
CA PRO A 13 -4.51 -8.32 8.40
C PRO A 13 -3.41 -8.39 7.34
N ILE A 14 -2.91 -9.59 7.07
CA ILE A 14 -1.95 -9.87 6.00
C ILE A 14 -2.57 -10.87 5.04
N TYR A 15 -2.67 -10.47 3.78
CA TYR A 15 -3.14 -11.30 2.69
C TYR A 15 -1.95 -11.77 1.86
N VAL A 16 -1.92 -13.08 1.56
CA VAL A 16 -0.86 -13.69 0.73
C VAL A 16 -1.47 -14.07 -0.61
N ASP A 17 -1.04 -13.38 -1.68
CA ASP A 17 -1.48 -13.68 -3.04
C ASP A 17 -0.71 -14.88 -3.61
N TYR A 18 -1.11 -16.08 -3.18
CA TYR A 18 -0.43 -17.33 -3.56
C TYR A 18 -0.41 -17.59 -5.07
N ASN A 19 -1.47 -17.18 -5.79
CA ASN A 19 -1.61 -17.42 -7.22
C ASN A 19 -1.08 -16.26 -8.09
N GLY A 20 -0.65 -15.16 -7.48
CA GLY A 20 -0.31 -13.92 -8.18
C GLY A 20 -1.51 -13.29 -8.89
N SER A 21 -2.74 -13.56 -8.43
CA SER A 21 -3.96 -13.07 -9.09
C SER A 21 -4.11 -11.57 -8.96
N PHE A 22 -3.71 -10.98 -7.83
CA PHE A 22 -3.81 -9.54 -7.60
C PHE A 22 -3.02 -8.76 -8.64
N ALA A 23 -1.75 -9.14 -8.86
CA ALA A 23 -0.91 -8.51 -9.86
C ALA A 23 -1.42 -8.74 -11.30
N LYS A 24 -1.98 -9.92 -11.59
CA LYS A 24 -2.55 -10.24 -12.91
C LYS A 24 -3.80 -9.43 -13.24
N GLU A 25 -4.70 -9.30 -12.27
CA GLU A 25 -5.95 -8.55 -12.42
C GLU A 25 -5.71 -7.04 -12.46
N ASN A 26 -4.62 -6.58 -11.84
CA ASN A 26 -4.23 -5.17 -11.78
C ASN A 26 -2.95 -4.90 -12.60
N SER A 27 -2.97 -5.27 -13.89
CA SER A 27 -1.81 -5.12 -14.80
C SER A 27 -1.37 -3.67 -15.04
N VAL A 28 -2.15 -2.70 -14.57
CA VAL A 28 -1.82 -1.27 -14.57
C VAL A 28 -0.84 -0.87 -13.46
N ILE A 29 -0.66 -1.71 -12.43
CA ILE A 29 0.30 -1.45 -11.35
C ILE A 29 1.73 -1.57 -11.92
N PRO A 30 2.57 -0.52 -11.81
CA PRO A 30 3.95 -0.57 -12.30
C PRO A 30 4.76 -1.68 -11.63
N GLU A 31 5.70 -2.29 -12.35
CA GLU A 31 6.64 -3.27 -11.75
C GLU A 31 7.59 -2.63 -10.72
N ASP A 32 7.79 -1.31 -10.81
CA ASP A 32 8.65 -0.58 -9.89
C ASP A 32 8.03 -0.53 -8.47
N ARG A 33 8.75 -1.13 -7.53
CA ARG A 33 8.39 -1.25 -6.11
C ARG A 33 8.11 0.09 -5.42
N TYR A 34 8.63 1.21 -5.93
CA TYR A 34 8.32 2.53 -5.37
C TYR A 34 6.83 2.88 -5.48
N PHE A 35 6.08 2.22 -6.36
CA PHE A 35 4.63 2.39 -6.53
C PHE A 35 3.79 1.34 -5.80
N HIS A 36 4.40 0.45 -5.00
CA HIS A 36 3.69 -0.65 -4.31
C HIS A 36 3.24 -0.29 -2.89
N SER A 37 3.28 0.98 -2.54
CA SER A 37 2.64 1.54 -1.35
C SER A 37 1.70 2.63 -1.79
N PHE A 38 0.42 2.52 -1.45
CA PHE A 38 -0.59 3.49 -1.88
C PHE A 38 -1.73 3.59 -0.87
N LEU A 39 -2.37 4.74 -0.84
CA LEU A 39 -3.58 5.04 -0.06
C LEU A 39 -4.77 5.03 -1.02
N LEU A 40 -5.86 4.38 -0.61
CA LEU A 40 -7.10 4.33 -1.38
C LEU A 40 -8.16 5.25 -0.76
N ASP A 41 -9.03 5.81 -1.61
CA ASP A 41 -10.30 6.40 -1.17
C ASP A 41 -11.33 5.31 -0.81
N LYS A 42 -12.53 5.74 -0.40
CA LYS A 42 -13.64 4.82 -0.03
C LYS A 42 -14.22 4.05 -1.23
N GLU A 43 -14.01 4.54 -2.45
CA GLU A 43 -14.38 3.86 -3.70
C GLU A 43 -13.29 2.88 -4.18
N GLY A 44 -12.12 2.87 -3.54
CA GLY A 44 -11.01 1.98 -3.86
C GLY A 44 -10.04 2.52 -4.91
N HIS A 45 -10.05 3.83 -5.17
CA HIS A 45 -9.08 4.46 -6.10
C HIS A 45 -7.82 4.93 -5.37
N PRO A 46 -6.62 4.74 -5.95
CA PRO A 46 -5.40 5.31 -5.41
C PRO A 46 -5.43 6.84 -5.42
N VAL A 47 -5.31 7.45 -4.24
CA VAL A 47 -5.22 8.91 -4.04
C VAL A 47 -3.82 9.39 -3.66
N PHE A 48 -2.95 8.46 -3.24
CA PHE A 48 -1.55 8.73 -2.96
C PHE A 48 -0.72 7.46 -3.22
N VAL A 49 0.51 7.63 -3.73
CA VAL A 49 1.44 6.53 -4.03
C VAL A 49 2.84 6.88 -3.51
N GLY A 50 3.46 5.95 -2.79
CA GLY A 50 4.80 6.05 -2.22
C GLY A 50 4.87 5.64 -0.75
N ASP A 51 6.09 5.47 -0.23
CA ASP A 51 6.33 5.24 1.20
C ASP A 51 6.35 6.60 1.95
N PRO A 52 5.37 6.88 2.83
CA PRO A 52 5.34 8.12 3.59
C PRO A 52 6.53 8.27 4.56
N LEU A 53 7.22 7.19 4.91
CA LEU A 53 8.39 7.20 5.80
C LEU A 53 9.71 7.48 5.08
N ALA A 54 9.71 7.57 3.74
CA ALA A 54 10.92 7.76 2.97
C ALA A 54 11.57 9.14 3.16
N SER A 55 10.79 10.18 3.50
CA SER A 55 11.28 11.53 3.82
C SER A 55 10.20 12.38 4.48
N ASP A 56 10.61 13.48 5.13
CA ASP A 56 9.67 14.48 5.67
C ASP A 56 8.72 15.03 4.61
N ARG A 57 9.23 15.28 3.39
CA ARG A 57 8.40 15.76 2.27
C ARG A 57 7.35 14.74 1.84
N MET A 58 7.67 13.44 1.88
CA MET A 58 6.70 12.38 1.59
C MET A 58 5.62 12.29 2.66
N MET A 59 6.00 12.45 3.93
CA MET A 59 5.06 12.48 5.04
C MET A 59 4.09 13.68 4.94
N GLU A 60 4.57 14.85 4.51
CA GLU A 60 3.70 16.01 4.24
C GLU A 60 2.66 15.71 3.16
N LEU A 61 3.09 15.20 2.00
CA LEU A 61 2.19 14.84 0.90
C LEU A 61 1.16 13.78 1.30
N PHE A 62 1.56 12.82 2.14
CA PHE A 62 0.66 11.81 2.67
C PHE A 62 -0.42 12.42 3.57
N LYS A 63 -0.07 13.38 4.43
CA LYS A 63 -1.04 14.09 5.29
C LYS A 63 -1.99 14.96 4.47
N GLU A 64 -1.50 15.67 3.46
CA GLU A 64 -2.33 16.43 2.52
C GLU A 64 -3.35 15.51 1.82
N ALA A 65 -2.93 14.31 1.39
CA ALA A 65 -3.83 13.32 0.81
C ALA A 65 -4.89 12.82 1.82
N LEU A 66 -4.51 12.57 3.08
CA LEU A 66 -5.45 12.16 4.14
C LEU A 66 -6.49 13.24 4.43
N GLU A 67 -6.10 14.51 4.47
CA GLU A 67 -7.02 15.63 4.72
C GLU A 67 -8.01 15.82 3.57
N SER A 68 -7.67 15.36 2.36
CA SER A 68 -8.54 15.40 1.19
C SER A 68 -9.56 14.26 1.10
N LEU A 69 -9.46 13.26 2.00
CA LEU A 69 -10.39 12.14 2.07
C LEU A 69 -11.57 12.49 3.01
N ASP A 70 -12.77 12.64 2.44
CA ASP A 70 -14.04 12.86 3.14
C ASP A 70 -14.55 11.63 3.92
#